data_AF-X1S9B9-F1
#
_entry.id   AF-X1S9B9-F1
#
_cell.length_a   1.000
_cell.length_b   1.000
_cell.length_c   1.000
_cell.angle_alpha   90.00
_cell.angle_beta   90.00
_cell.angle_gamma   90.00
#
_symmetry.space_group_name_H-M   'P 1'
#
loop_
_entity.id
_entity.type
_entity.pdbx_description
1 polymer ?
#
loop_
_entity_poly.entity_id
_entity_poly.type
_entity_poly.pdbx_seq_one_letter_code
_entity_poly.pdbx_strand_id
1 'polypeptide(L)'
;GRKVPRWPECHLPDWAKSLGDEELKQRVLNYVQALVLRYRNSPAVVMWQVENEPLYPFGVCRLLGSEFLKQEIDLVKSMSDKPIVISDSGEYSTWFKAARLGDIMGTTLYKRLWFKEIKTYVTYPFQPIYYARKAWLIDKLFNKKVICVELQAEPWGNVLLYDLPIEEHSKSMDLERFKYMVKFAENTGLDTFYFWGVEWWYWLKVEHDDSGIWEEAKKL
;
A
#
# COMPACT_ATOMS: atom_id res chain seq x y z
N GLY A 1 -5.74 1.26 -8.04
CA GLY A 1 -6.99 0.97 -7.33
C GLY A 1 -7.72 2.27 -7.04
N ARG A 2 -8.93 2.17 -6.51
CA ARG A 2 -9.75 3.31 -6.08
C ARG A 2 -9.37 3.83 -4.69
N LYS A 3 -8.77 2.96 -3.88
CA LYS A 3 -8.14 3.35 -2.62
C LYS A 3 -6.69 3.75 -2.84
N VAL A 4 -6.27 4.82 -2.19
CA VAL A 4 -4.89 5.26 -2.06
C VAL A 4 -4.61 5.61 -0.60
N PRO A 5 -3.34 5.71 -0.21
CA PRO A 5 -2.95 6.20 1.11
C PRO A 5 -3.39 7.64 1.37
N ARG A 6 -3.70 7.92 2.64
CA ARG A 6 -4.20 9.19 3.22
C ARG A 6 -5.69 9.48 3.02
N TRP A 7 -6.25 10.25 3.94
CA TRP A 7 -7.68 10.57 3.99
C TRP A 7 -8.07 11.74 3.08
N PRO A 8 -9.19 11.68 2.34
CA PRO A 8 -10.05 10.50 2.15
C PRO A 8 -9.37 9.50 1.21
N GLU A 9 -9.35 8.24 1.61
CA GLU A 9 -8.58 7.17 0.96
C GLU A 9 -9.16 6.80 -0.40
N CYS A 10 -10.44 7.07 -0.65
CA CYS A 10 -11.08 6.78 -1.93
C CYS A 10 -11.19 8.02 -2.81
N HIS A 11 -10.55 7.97 -3.97
CA HIS A 11 -10.59 9.05 -4.96
C HIS A 11 -11.49 8.65 -6.13
N LEU A 12 -12.80 8.76 -5.92
CA LEU A 12 -13.76 8.62 -7.00
C LEU A 12 -13.89 9.96 -7.74
N PRO A 13 -13.70 9.99 -9.07
CA PRO A 13 -13.95 11.20 -9.85
C PRO A 13 -15.37 11.73 -9.65
N ASP A 14 -15.57 13.04 -9.69
CA ASP A 14 -16.87 13.66 -9.39
C ASP A 14 -18.01 13.13 -10.26
N TRP A 15 -17.76 12.94 -11.56
CA TRP A 15 -18.73 12.38 -12.49
C TRP A 15 -19.15 10.93 -12.16
N ALA A 16 -18.30 10.19 -11.43
CA ALA A 16 -18.56 8.79 -11.06
C ALA A 16 -19.38 8.66 -9.77
N LYS A 17 -19.51 9.75 -8.98
CA LYS A 17 -20.23 9.74 -7.70
C LYS A 17 -21.73 9.48 -7.86
N SER A 18 -22.32 9.93 -8.97
CA SER A 18 -23.75 9.79 -9.26
C SER A 18 -24.12 8.46 -9.94
N LEU A 19 -23.15 7.62 -10.29
CA LEU A 19 -23.41 6.39 -11.04
C LEU A 19 -24.02 5.30 -10.15
N GLY A 20 -24.86 4.45 -10.73
CA GLY A 20 -25.29 3.20 -10.12
C GLY A 20 -24.12 2.21 -9.97
N ASP A 21 -24.24 1.24 -9.04
CA ASP A 21 -23.15 0.28 -8.77
C ASP A 21 -22.75 -0.49 -10.02
N GLU A 22 -23.71 -0.96 -10.81
CA GLU A 22 -23.43 -1.76 -12.01
C GLU A 22 -22.74 -0.94 -13.10
N GLU A 23 -23.16 0.31 -13.31
CA GLU A 23 -22.48 1.19 -14.26
C GLU A 23 -21.06 1.51 -13.80
N LEU A 24 -20.87 1.78 -12.50
CA LEU A 24 -19.55 2.04 -11.94
C LEU A 24 -18.63 0.83 -12.09
N LYS A 25 -19.11 -0.37 -11.73
CA LYS A 25 -18.40 -1.64 -11.90
C LYS A 25 -17.97 -1.85 -13.36
N GLN A 26 -18.89 -1.67 -14.31
CA GLN A 26 -18.57 -1.82 -15.73
C GLN A 26 -17.49 -0.84 -16.19
N ARG A 27 -17.56 0.43 -15.75
CA ARG A 27 -16.55 1.43 -16.09
C ARG A 27 -15.18 1.12 -15.49
N VAL A 28 -15.14 0.57 -14.26
CA VAL A 28 -13.90 0.11 -13.64
C VAL A 28 -13.31 -1.06 -14.43
N LEU A 29 -14.10 -2.07 -14.80
CA LEU A 29 -13.63 -3.19 -15.61
C LEU A 29 -13.09 -2.73 -16.98
N ASN A 30 -13.78 -1.80 -17.64
CA ASN A 30 -13.32 -1.23 -18.91
C ASN A 30 -11.97 -0.50 -18.76
N TYR A 31 -11.80 0.26 -17.67
CA TYR A 31 -10.53 0.93 -17.35
C TYR A 31 -9.40 -0.07 -17.10
N VAL A 32 -9.64 -1.09 -16.26
CA VAL A 32 -8.68 -2.15 -15.95
C VAL A 32 -8.27 -2.88 -17.22
N GLN A 33 -9.24 -3.23 -18.08
CA GLN A 33 -8.97 -3.88 -19.36
C GLN A 33 -8.08 -3.02 -20.27
N ALA A 34 -8.43 -1.75 -20.47
CA ALA A 34 -7.63 -0.86 -21.30
C ALA A 34 -6.19 -0.72 -20.78
N LEU A 35 -6.02 -0.62 -19.46
CA LEU A 35 -4.71 -0.48 -18.82
C LEU A 35 -3.86 -1.75 -18.97
N VAL A 36 -4.43 -2.93 -18.70
CA VAL A 36 -3.70 -4.21 -18.82
C VAL A 36 -3.33 -4.48 -20.26
N LEU A 37 -4.26 -4.33 -21.22
CA LEU A 37 -3.97 -4.56 -22.64
C LEU A 37 -2.85 -3.65 -23.15
N ARG A 38 -2.79 -2.41 -22.66
CA ARG A 38 -1.75 -1.45 -23.03
C ARG A 38 -0.36 -1.87 -22.55
N TYR A 39 -0.23 -2.38 -21.33
CA TYR A 39 1.08 -2.60 -20.69
C TYR A 39 1.47 -4.06 -20.47
N ARG A 40 0.60 -5.04 -20.75
CA ARG A 40 0.88 -6.47 -20.51
C ARG A 40 2.16 -6.98 -21.17
N ASN A 41 2.51 -6.46 -22.35
CA ASN A 41 3.71 -6.86 -23.08
C ASN A 41 4.96 -6.03 -22.69
N SER A 42 4.81 -5.02 -21.84
CA SER A 42 5.94 -4.23 -21.36
C SER A 42 6.81 -5.07 -20.42
N PRO A 43 8.14 -5.16 -20.63
CA PRO A 43 9.04 -5.86 -19.70
C PRO A 43 9.16 -5.13 -18.36
N ALA A 44 8.80 -3.84 -18.29
CA ALA A 44 8.84 -3.07 -17.04
C ALA A 44 7.73 -3.46 -16.05
N VAL A 45 6.63 -4.06 -16.53
CA VAL A 45 5.57 -4.55 -15.64
C VAL A 45 5.93 -5.97 -15.23
N VAL A 46 6.23 -6.18 -13.95
CA VAL A 46 6.61 -7.51 -13.43
C VAL A 46 5.48 -8.22 -12.68
N MET A 47 4.49 -7.46 -12.21
CA MET A 47 3.32 -7.96 -11.50
C MET A 47 2.18 -6.94 -11.56
N TRP A 48 0.95 -7.38 -11.28
CA TRP A 48 -0.24 -6.55 -11.25
C TRP A 48 -0.83 -6.49 -9.85
N GLN A 49 -0.80 -5.33 -9.20
CA GLN A 49 -1.59 -5.14 -7.99
C GLN A 49 -3.02 -4.76 -8.35
N VAL A 50 -3.99 -5.57 -7.91
CA VAL A 50 -5.42 -5.30 -8.12
C VAL A 50 -5.98 -4.67 -6.86
N GLU A 51 -6.38 -3.40 -6.98
CA GLU A 51 -6.82 -2.53 -5.88
C GLU A 51 -5.76 -2.28 -4.79
N ASN A 52 -6.05 -1.37 -3.85
CA ASN A 52 -5.23 -1.21 -2.65
C ASN A 52 -6.01 -1.62 -1.41
N GLU A 53 -5.49 -2.56 -0.63
CA GLU A 53 -6.10 -3.10 0.60
C GLU A 53 -7.63 -3.28 0.47
N PRO A 54 -8.11 -3.99 -0.58
CA PRO A 54 -9.52 -3.98 -0.95
C PRO A 54 -10.42 -4.68 0.09
N LEU A 55 -9.85 -5.50 0.95
CA LEU A 55 -10.56 -6.30 1.95
C LEU A 55 -10.60 -5.67 3.35
N TYR A 56 -9.82 -4.62 3.58
CA TYR A 56 -9.80 -3.92 4.86
C TYR A 56 -10.81 -2.76 4.83
N PRO A 57 -11.76 -2.67 5.77
CA PRO A 57 -12.79 -1.62 5.77
C PRO A 57 -12.27 -0.35 6.45
N PHE A 58 -11.54 0.47 5.71
CA PHE A 58 -11.06 1.78 6.15
C PHE A 58 -11.38 2.87 5.13
N GLY A 59 -11.39 4.12 5.60
CA GLY A 59 -11.69 5.30 4.81
C GLY A 59 -13.16 5.48 4.42
N VAL A 60 -13.46 6.57 3.71
CA VAL A 60 -14.78 6.83 3.13
C VAL A 60 -14.85 6.24 1.72
N CYS A 61 -15.07 4.93 1.64
CA CYS A 61 -15.05 4.19 0.38
C CYS A 61 -16.42 3.62 0.02
N ARG A 62 -16.88 3.84 -1.22
CA ARG A 62 -17.96 3.02 -1.81
C ARG A 62 -17.39 1.66 -2.21
N LEU A 63 -17.45 0.69 -1.29
CA LEU A 63 -16.98 -0.68 -1.54
C LEU A 63 -17.89 -1.38 -2.55
N LEU A 64 -17.29 -2.06 -3.53
CA LEU A 64 -18.04 -2.79 -4.58
C LEU A 64 -18.18 -4.29 -4.30
N GLY A 65 -17.70 -4.74 -3.13
CA GLY A 65 -17.82 -6.12 -2.66
C GLY A 65 -16.68 -7.04 -3.08
N SER A 66 -16.52 -8.14 -2.36
CA SER A 66 -15.48 -9.14 -2.64
C SER A 66 -15.74 -9.93 -3.92
N GLU A 67 -16.99 -10.12 -4.33
CA GLU A 67 -17.28 -10.74 -5.62
C GLU A 67 -16.78 -9.89 -6.78
N PHE A 68 -16.92 -8.56 -6.69
CA PHE A 68 -16.44 -7.66 -7.73
C PHE A 68 -14.90 -7.64 -7.79
N LEU A 69 -14.22 -7.61 -6.64
CA LEU A 69 -12.76 -7.76 -6.61
C LEU A 69 -12.31 -9.03 -7.35
N LYS A 70 -13.02 -10.14 -7.17
CA LYS A 70 -12.72 -11.38 -7.89
C LYS A 70 -12.89 -11.21 -9.40
N GLN A 71 -13.92 -10.50 -9.86
CA GLN A 71 -14.09 -10.18 -11.29
C GLN A 71 -12.93 -9.34 -11.85
N GLU A 72 -12.45 -8.36 -11.09
CA GLU A 72 -11.28 -7.56 -11.48
C GLU A 72 -10.03 -8.44 -11.61
N ILE A 73 -9.80 -9.34 -10.65
CA ILE A 73 -8.69 -10.30 -10.68
C ILE A 73 -8.79 -11.23 -11.89
N ASP A 74 -9.95 -11.86 -12.08
CA ASP A 74 -10.19 -12.82 -13.17
C ASP A 74 -10.03 -12.14 -14.54
N LEU A 75 -10.47 -10.88 -14.66
CA LEU A 75 -10.23 -10.06 -15.85
C LEU A 75 -8.72 -9.88 -16.11
N VAL A 76 -7.93 -9.44 -15.13
CA VAL A 76 -6.48 -9.28 -15.30
C VAL A 76 -5.81 -10.62 -15.70
N LYS A 77 -6.17 -11.73 -15.03
CA LYS A 77 -5.64 -13.07 -15.34
C LYS A 77 -5.94 -13.51 -16.77
N SER A 78 -7.11 -13.14 -17.30
CA SER A 78 -7.49 -13.50 -18.68
C SER A 78 -6.64 -12.81 -19.76
N MET A 79 -5.90 -11.75 -19.40
CA MET A 79 -5.16 -10.92 -20.36
C MET A 79 -3.64 -10.92 -20.15
N SER A 80 -3.14 -11.40 -19.02
CA SER A 80 -1.72 -11.36 -18.66
C SER A 80 -1.32 -12.54 -17.78
N ASP A 81 -0.19 -13.19 -18.11
CA ASP A 81 0.40 -14.28 -17.31
C ASP A 81 1.26 -13.81 -16.14
N LYS A 82 1.19 -12.50 -15.81
CA LYS A 82 2.04 -11.90 -14.77
C LYS A 82 1.38 -12.08 -13.41
N PRO A 83 2.16 -12.29 -12.33
CA PRO A 83 1.60 -12.52 -11.00
C PRO A 83 0.68 -11.39 -10.54
N ILE A 84 -0.41 -11.75 -9.87
CA ILE A 84 -1.32 -10.79 -9.23
C ILE A 84 -0.96 -10.62 -7.76
N VAL A 85 -0.76 -9.38 -7.34
CA VAL A 85 -0.59 -8.97 -5.95
C VAL A 85 -1.94 -8.53 -5.41
N ILE A 86 -2.34 -9.07 -4.27
CA ILE A 86 -3.46 -8.53 -3.48
C ILE A 86 -2.88 -8.02 -2.17
N SER A 87 -3.05 -6.72 -1.93
CA SER A 87 -2.56 -6.08 -0.71
C SER A 87 -3.57 -6.14 0.42
N ASP A 88 -3.09 -6.11 1.66
CA ASP A 88 -3.91 -6.05 2.87
C ASP A 88 -3.11 -5.44 4.04
N SER A 89 -3.83 -4.99 5.07
CA SER A 89 -3.24 -4.29 6.21
C SER A 89 -2.27 -5.17 6.98
N GLY A 90 -1.06 -4.64 7.19
CA GLY A 90 -0.02 -5.31 7.96
C GLY A 90 -0.41 -5.54 9.41
N GLU A 91 -0.99 -4.53 10.02
CA GLU A 91 -1.23 -4.45 11.46
C GLU A 91 -2.55 -5.09 11.88
N TYR A 92 -3.55 -5.12 11.00
CA TYR A 92 -4.92 -5.50 11.37
C TYR A 92 -5.48 -6.75 10.67
N SER A 93 -4.96 -7.14 9.50
CA SER A 93 -5.48 -8.30 8.76
C SER A 93 -4.73 -9.60 9.05
N THR A 94 -5.39 -10.75 8.93
CA THR A 94 -4.75 -12.08 8.96
C THR A 94 -4.14 -12.49 7.62
N TRP A 95 -4.42 -11.74 6.55
CA TRP A 95 -3.93 -11.95 5.17
C TRP A 95 -4.50 -13.19 4.44
N PHE A 96 -5.27 -14.04 5.12
CA PHE A 96 -5.77 -15.30 4.54
C PHE A 96 -6.75 -15.11 3.37
N LYS A 97 -7.53 -14.03 3.38
CA LYS A 97 -8.45 -13.74 2.27
C LYS A 97 -7.67 -13.22 1.06
N ALA A 98 -6.75 -12.28 1.27
CA ALA A 98 -5.88 -11.77 0.22
C ALA A 98 -5.03 -12.88 -0.43
N ALA A 99 -4.41 -13.75 0.38
CA ALA A 99 -3.59 -14.87 -0.09
C ALA A 99 -4.36 -15.92 -0.91
N ARG A 100 -5.67 -16.07 -0.70
CA ARG A 100 -6.53 -16.96 -1.51
C ARG A 100 -6.88 -16.37 -2.88
N LEU A 101 -6.88 -15.04 -3.00
CA LEU A 101 -7.31 -14.34 -4.22
C LEU A 101 -6.12 -14.05 -5.16
N GLY A 102 -4.96 -13.71 -4.59
CA GLY A 102 -3.75 -13.34 -5.33
C GLY A 102 -2.74 -14.48 -5.54
N ASP A 103 -1.73 -14.19 -6.35
CA ASP A 103 -0.53 -15.01 -6.52
C ASP A 103 0.57 -14.63 -5.53
N ILE A 104 0.58 -13.37 -5.11
CA ILE A 104 1.47 -12.79 -4.10
C ILE A 104 0.61 -12.03 -3.09
N MET A 105 0.95 -12.18 -1.81
CA MET A 105 0.35 -11.39 -0.73
C MET A 105 1.19 -10.13 -0.49
N GLY A 106 0.57 -8.95 -0.62
CA GLY A 106 1.21 -7.67 -0.33
C GLY A 106 0.83 -7.15 1.05
N THR A 107 1.77 -7.01 1.97
CA THR A 107 1.51 -6.37 3.27
C THR A 107 1.92 -4.91 3.25
N THR A 108 1.17 -4.08 3.96
CA THR A 108 1.64 -2.76 4.39
C THR A 108 2.46 -2.89 5.69
N LEU A 109 3.32 -1.93 5.99
CA LEU A 109 4.12 -1.88 7.21
C LEU A 109 4.29 -0.42 7.64
N TYR A 110 3.48 -0.04 8.63
CA TYR A 110 3.53 1.27 9.27
C TYR A 110 3.91 1.10 10.74
N LYS A 111 4.62 2.08 11.30
CA LYS A 111 5.02 2.03 12.72
C LYS A 111 4.54 3.22 13.52
N ARG A 112 4.50 4.43 12.96
CA ARG A 112 4.08 5.60 13.74
C ARG A 112 3.26 6.57 12.91
N LEU A 113 2.02 6.79 13.32
CA LEU A 113 1.06 7.63 12.60
C LEU A 113 0.17 8.39 13.60
N TRP A 114 -0.44 9.46 13.11
CA TRP A 114 -1.49 10.17 13.82
C TRP A 114 -2.80 9.38 13.88
N PHE A 115 -3.34 9.21 15.09
CA PHE A 115 -4.66 8.62 15.32
C PHE A 115 -5.67 9.72 15.63
N LYS A 116 -6.69 9.87 14.78
CA LYS A 116 -7.69 10.94 14.87
C LYS A 116 -8.59 10.79 16.09
N GLU A 117 -8.89 9.57 16.49
CA GLU A 117 -9.82 9.20 17.57
C GLU A 117 -9.31 9.68 18.94
N ILE A 118 -8.00 9.60 19.15
CA ILE A 118 -7.33 10.00 20.39
C ILE A 118 -6.41 11.21 20.24
N LYS A 119 -6.40 11.83 19.04
CA LYS A 119 -5.67 13.05 18.70
C LYS A 119 -4.19 13.02 19.10
N THR A 120 -3.49 11.94 18.79
CA THR A 120 -2.07 11.81 19.09
C THR A 120 -1.36 10.86 18.12
N TYR A 121 -0.02 10.93 18.12
CA TYR A 121 0.82 9.98 17.38
C TYR A 121 0.99 8.69 18.17
N VAL A 122 0.58 7.59 17.57
CA VAL A 122 0.69 6.25 18.16
C VAL A 122 1.78 5.48 17.44
N THR A 123 2.59 4.74 18.21
CA THR A 123 3.50 3.75 17.65
C THR A 123 2.87 2.37 17.76
N TYR A 124 2.73 1.67 16.64
CA TYR A 124 2.25 0.29 16.65
C TYR A 124 3.23 -0.63 17.40
N PRO A 125 2.74 -1.48 18.33
CA PRO A 125 3.59 -2.29 19.20
C PRO A 125 4.14 -3.55 18.51
N PHE A 126 3.79 -3.80 17.24
CA PHE A 126 4.19 -5.02 16.53
C PHE A 126 5.71 -5.05 16.29
N GLN A 127 6.35 -6.17 16.64
CA GLN A 127 7.77 -6.43 16.40
C GLN A 127 7.98 -7.11 15.04
N PRO A 128 9.21 -7.15 14.47
CA PRO A 128 9.43 -7.75 13.16
C PRO A 128 8.98 -9.22 13.06
N ILE A 129 9.13 -9.97 14.16
CA ILE A 129 8.69 -11.37 14.27
C ILE A 129 7.18 -11.56 14.06
N TYR A 130 6.36 -10.54 14.32
CA TYR A 130 4.93 -10.58 14.04
C TYR A 130 4.67 -10.75 12.54
N TYR A 131 5.32 -9.93 11.71
CA TYR A 131 5.21 -10.01 10.25
C TYR A 131 5.84 -11.30 9.72
N ALA A 132 7.01 -11.69 10.25
CA ALA A 132 7.69 -12.93 9.89
C ALA A 132 6.82 -14.18 10.11
N ARG A 133 6.16 -14.27 11.27
CA ARG A 133 5.27 -15.42 11.60
C ARG A 133 4.05 -15.47 10.71
N LYS A 134 3.43 -14.31 10.41
CA LYS A 134 2.30 -14.25 9.49
C LYS A 134 2.73 -14.65 8.08
N ALA A 135 3.91 -14.21 7.63
CA ALA A 135 4.43 -14.58 6.32
C ALA A 135 4.73 -16.08 6.22
N TRP A 136 5.35 -16.65 7.26
CA TRP A 136 5.53 -18.10 7.37
C TRP A 136 4.20 -18.86 7.32
N LEU A 137 3.16 -18.36 7.98
CA LEU A 137 1.84 -18.99 7.96
C LEU A 137 1.18 -18.93 6.57
N ILE A 138 1.35 -17.81 5.85
CA ILE A 138 0.88 -17.67 4.47
C ILE A 138 1.61 -18.64 3.54
N ASP A 139 2.93 -18.75 3.66
CA ASP A 139 3.73 -19.74 2.93
C ASP A 139 3.24 -21.17 3.21
N LYS A 140 3.09 -21.56 4.47
CA LYS A 140 2.74 -22.93 4.84
C LYS A 140 1.31 -23.34 4.46
N LEU A 141 0.35 -22.42 4.52
CA LEU A 141 -1.06 -22.73 4.25
C LEU A 141 -1.45 -22.52 2.79
N PHE A 142 -0.82 -21.59 2.08
CA PHE A 142 -1.22 -21.20 0.72
C PHE A 142 -0.11 -21.37 -0.32
N ASN A 143 1.13 -21.64 0.10
CA ASN A 143 2.31 -21.68 -0.76
C ASN A 143 2.48 -20.37 -1.57
N LYS A 144 2.35 -19.24 -0.87
CA LYS A 144 2.38 -17.90 -1.45
C LYS A 144 3.51 -17.08 -0.86
N LYS A 145 4.19 -16.32 -1.73
CA LYS A 145 5.17 -15.30 -1.33
C LYS A 145 4.45 -14.13 -0.65
N VAL A 146 5.10 -13.55 0.36
CA VAL A 146 4.69 -12.29 0.99
C VAL A 146 5.73 -11.21 0.69
N ILE A 147 5.28 -10.05 0.23
CA ILE A 147 6.12 -8.87 -0.02
C ILE A 147 5.53 -7.67 0.73
N CYS A 148 6.37 -6.69 1.08
CA CYS A 148 5.89 -5.43 1.63
C CYS A 148 5.67 -4.43 0.49
N VAL A 149 4.42 -4.10 0.19
CA VAL A 149 4.06 -3.18 -0.92
C VAL A 149 4.02 -1.72 -0.48
N GLU A 150 3.93 -1.47 0.83
CA GLU A 150 4.01 -0.12 1.39
C GLU A 150 4.82 -0.17 2.70
N LEU A 151 6.07 0.25 2.65
CA LEU A 151 6.92 0.45 3.81
C LEU A 151 6.91 1.93 4.17
N GLN A 152 6.46 2.28 5.39
CA GLN A 152 6.40 3.66 5.83
C GLN A 152 7.76 4.35 5.72
N ALA A 153 7.81 5.40 4.92
CA ALA A 153 9.02 6.13 4.63
C ALA A 153 8.80 7.65 4.56
N GLU A 154 7.61 8.13 4.93
CA GLU A 154 7.25 9.55 5.02
C GLU A 154 6.44 9.83 6.30
N PRO A 155 6.22 11.11 6.65
CA PRO A 155 5.36 11.49 7.76
C PRO A 155 3.89 11.14 7.55
N TRP A 156 3.23 10.72 8.63
CA TRP A 156 1.81 10.43 8.70
C TRP A 156 1.17 11.24 9.83
N GLY A 157 0.77 12.46 9.49
CA GLY A 157 0.25 13.47 10.42
C GLY A 157 -1.28 13.58 10.47
N ASN A 158 -1.76 14.63 11.12
CA ASN A 158 -3.18 14.93 11.31
C ASN A 158 -3.86 15.58 10.10
N VAL A 159 -3.08 15.98 9.10
CA VAL A 159 -3.50 16.55 7.81
C VAL A 159 -2.67 15.91 6.69
N LEU A 160 -3.02 16.22 5.44
CA LEU A 160 -2.27 15.74 4.28
C LEU A 160 -0.84 16.31 4.30
N LEU A 161 0.12 15.57 3.74
CA LEU A 161 1.54 15.89 3.86
C LEU A 161 1.89 17.30 3.36
N TYR A 162 1.23 17.79 2.32
CA TYR A 162 1.46 19.13 1.78
C TYR A 162 0.90 20.26 2.67
N ASP A 163 -0.04 19.94 3.57
CA ASP A 163 -0.60 20.86 4.57
C ASP A 163 0.05 20.67 5.96
N LEU A 164 0.91 19.65 6.11
CA LEU A 164 1.51 19.30 7.38
C LEU A 164 2.68 20.26 7.66
N PRO A 165 2.72 20.95 8.81
CA PRO A 165 3.86 21.80 9.16
C PRO A 165 5.15 20.99 9.23
N ILE A 166 6.26 21.56 8.76
CA ILE A 166 7.56 20.88 8.70
C ILE A 166 8.00 20.35 10.08
N GLU A 167 7.65 21.06 11.16
CA GLU A 167 7.96 20.67 12.53
C GLU A 167 7.19 19.40 12.97
N GLU A 168 6.02 19.14 12.38
CA GLU A 168 5.23 17.93 12.64
C GLU A 168 5.79 16.70 11.93
N HIS A 169 6.58 16.86 10.86
CA HIS A 169 7.08 15.75 10.05
C HIS A 169 7.85 14.75 10.91
N SER A 170 8.83 15.26 11.66
CA SER A 170 9.74 14.50 12.53
C SER A 170 9.03 13.66 13.59
N LYS A 171 7.77 13.98 13.93
CA LYS A 171 7.01 13.20 14.91
C LYS A 171 6.70 11.80 14.44
N SER A 172 6.53 11.59 13.14
CA SER A 172 6.23 10.29 12.54
C SER A 172 7.30 9.79 11.58
N MET A 173 8.08 10.70 10.97
CA MET A 173 9.22 10.33 10.14
C MET A 173 10.31 11.40 10.12
N ASP A 174 11.54 10.97 10.32
CA ASP A 174 12.79 11.71 10.14
C ASP A 174 13.88 10.71 9.70
N LEU A 175 15.12 11.17 9.50
CA LEU A 175 16.22 10.31 9.06
C LEU A 175 16.45 9.11 10.00
N GLU A 176 16.38 9.32 11.31
CA GLU A 176 16.61 8.25 12.28
C GLU A 176 15.46 7.23 12.29
N ARG A 177 14.21 7.68 12.15
CA ARG A 177 13.07 6.77 11.94
C ARG A 177 13.15 6.04 10.61
N PHE A 178 13.61 6.69 9.54
CA PHE A 178 13.81 6.03 8.25
C PHE A 178 14.81 4.87 8.37
N LYS A 179 15.99 5.12 8.96
CA LYS A 179 16.99 4.06 9.24
C LYS A 179 16.42 2.96 10.12
N TYR A 180 15.65 3.33 11.15
CA TYR A 180 14.94 2.37 11.99
C TYR A 180 13.96 1.52 11.18
N MET A 181 13.18 2.11 10.27
CA MET A 181 12.22 1.40 9.43
C MET A 181 12.92 0.43 8.46
N VAL A 182 14.04 0.83 7.86
CA VAL A 182 14.88 -0.06 7.05
C VAL A 182 15.34 -1.25 7.90
N LYS A 183 15.90 -0.99 9.09
CA LYS A 183 16.37 -2.08 9.95
C LYS A 183 15.24 -2.97 10.44
N PHE A 184 14.08 -2.39 10.73
CA PHE A 184 12.88 -3.12 11.12
C PHE A 184 12.42 -4.04 9.99
N ALA A 185 12.37 -3.53 8.76
CA ALA A 185 12.02 -4.27 7.54
C ALA A 185 12.97 -5.45 7.32
N GLU A 186 14.30 -5.24 7.36
CA GLU A 186 15.29 -6.33 7.28
C GLU A 186 15.02 -7.43 8.30
N ASN A 187 14.72 -7.05 9.54
CA ASN A 187 14.48 -7.99 10.63
C ASN A 187 13.15 -8.76 10.50
N THR A 188 12.26 -8.39 9.57
CA THR A 188 11.04 -9.18 9.29
C THR A 188 11.36 -10.46 8.53
N GLY A 189 12.50 -10.53 7.84
CA GLY A 189 12.87 -11.64 6.98
C GLY A 189 12.07 -11.74 5.67
N LEU A 190 11.26 -10.73 5.33
CA LEU A 190 10.74 -10.58 3.96
C LEU A 190 11.87 -10.14 3.03
N ASP A 191 11.74 -10.41 1.73
CA ASP A 191 12.81 -10.18 0.75
C ASP A 191 12.56 -9.02 -0.21
N THR A 192 11.35 -8.45 -0.20
CA THR A 192 10.92 -7.43 -1.17
C THR A 192 10.12 -6.35 -0.44
N PHE A 193 10.55 -5.10 -0.59
CA PHE A 193 9.95 -3.93 0.04
C PHE A 193 9.83 -2.77 -0.96
N TYR A 194 8.70 -2.08 -0.94
CA TYR A 194 8.48 -0.85 -1.70
C TYR A 194 8.30 0.31 -0.72
N PHE A 195 9.17 1.31 -0.82
CA PHE A 195 9.09 2.50 0.03
C PHE A 195 7.90 3.38 -0.35
N TRP A 196 7.15 3.79 0.67
CA TRP A 196 6.14 4.83 0.55
C TRP A 196 6.70 6.15 1.10
N GLY A 197 7.15 7.05 0.23
CA GLY A 197 7.67 8.36 0.64
C GLY A 197 8.71 9.02 -0.26
N VAL A 198 9.09 8.43 -1.39
CA VAL A 198 10.17 8.95 -2.26
C VAL A 198 9.94 10.40 -2.70
N GLU A 199 8.70 10.78 -2.98
CA GLU A 199 8.32 12.15 -3.34
C GLU A 199 8.60 13.14 -2.21
N TRP A 200 8.33 12.76 -0.96
CA TRP A 200 8.64 13.56 0.21
C TRP A 200 10.14 13.74 0.43
N TRP A 201 10.95 12.68 0.21
CA TRP A 201 12.41 12.77 0.30
C TRP A 201 12.97 13.76 -0.73
N TYR A 202 12.46 13.69 -1.96
CA TYR A 202 12.87 14.59 -3.01
C TYR A 202 12.47 16.04 -2.69
N TRP A 203 11.24 16.24 -2.20
CA TRP A 203 10.76 17.56 -1.77
C TRP A 203 11.61 18.15 -0.64
N LEU A 204 11.95 17.38 0.40
CA LEU A 204 12.86 17.82 1.46
C LEU A 204 14.22 18.25 0.91
N LYS A 205 14.76 17.47 -0.04
CA LYS A 205 16.04 17.77 -0.67
C LYS A 205 16.01 19.09 -1.45
N VAL A 206 14.97 19.34 -2.23
CA VAL A 206 14.95 20.48 -3.16
C VAL A 206 14.40 21.77 -2.54
N GLU A 207 13.42 21.68 -1.65
CA GLU A 207 12.77 22.85 -1.03
C GLU A 207 13.32 23.19 0.36
N HIS A 208 13.90 22.23 1.07
CA HIS A 208 14.36 22.40 2.46
C HIS A 208 15.87 22.15 2.67
N ASP A 209 16.63 21.88 1.60
CA ASP A 209 18.06 21.52 1.64
C ASP A 209 18.36 20.33 2.59
N ASP A 210 17.36 19.48 2.84
CA ASP A 210 17.49 18.28 3.65
C ASP A 210 17.52 17.04 2.75
N SER A 211 18.74 16.65 2.38
CA SER A 211 19.00 15.47 1.55
C SER A 211 19.23 14.19 2.34
N GLY A 212 19.09 14.22 3.68
CA GLY A 212 19.55 13.13 4.55
C GLY A 212 18.94 11.78 4.21
N ILE A 213 17.61 11.73 4.03
CA ILE A 213 16.90 10.48 3.69
C ILE A 213 17.19 10.06 2.25
N TRP A 214 17.27 11.02 1.32
CA TRP A 214 17.57 10.76 -0.08
C TRP A 214 18.93 10.08 -0.26
N GLU A 215 19.97 10.57 0.42
CA GLU A 215 21.31 9.97 0.35
C GLU A 215 21.42 8.67 1.15
N GLU A 216 20.62 8.47 2.21
CA GLU A 216 20.56 7.19 2.92
C GLU A 216 19.91 6.11 2.05
N ALA A 217 18.80 6.42 1.38
CA ALA A 217 18.08 5.46 0.54
C ALA A 217 18.90 4.95 -0.65
N LYS A 218 19.83 5.75 -1.20
CA LYS A 218 20.74 5.34 -2.29
C LYS A 218 21.73 4.22 -1.91
N LYS A 219 21.90 3.93 -0.62
CA LYS A 219 22.85 2.93 -0.11
C LYS A 219 22.25 1.52 -0.05
N LEU A 220 20.94 1.39 -0.30
CA LEU A 220 20.17 0.16 -0.20
C LEU A 220 20.19 -0.67 -1.49
#